data_AF-A0A7C5QE98-F1
#
_entry.id   AF-A0A7C5QE98-F1
#
_cell.length_a   1.000
_cell.length_b   1.000
_cell.length_c   1.000
_cell.angle_alpha   90.00
_cell.angle_beta   90.00
_cell.angle_gamma   90.00
#
_symmetry.space_group_name_H-M   'P 1'
#
loop_
_entity.id
_entity.type
_entity.pdbx_description
1 polymer ?
#
loop_
_entity_poly.entity_id
_entity_poly.type
_entity_poly.pdbx_seq_one_letter_code
_entity_poly.pdbx_strand_id
1 'polypeptide(L)'
;MKICKEYKKDWLAFLRQELDSSRNKIMSEHLKGCPTCQEELKELQNLLTATGSFKDELKQVLDSVNWDSLQVTITEQVWEKRPKRLETKPSSWFFRWKWQPLAAGVILGLLLGVTLTFLVLKPQAPQFRSARTDSKIAFPADFVDRVDLALARRETVDYLERSQYLILEILQSEQPAQVASLLQRDNIQKLLTEKKYLNTQLDDVRLQKAKAICDQIEFLFLELSQLSPELTSVELEKIRNLVEEKQILLKINLVKKELQQSEV
;
A
#
# COMPACT_ATOMS: atom_id res chain seq x y z
N MET A 1 -46.69 17.56 -9.53
CA MET A 1 -45.20 17.53 -9.47
C MET A 1 -44.63 16.89 -8.20
N LYS A 2 -45.16 17.13 -6.98
CA LYS A 2 -44.63 16.48 -5.76
C LYS A 2 -44.87 14.96 -5.72
N ILE A 3 -46.03 14.52 -6.20
CA ILE A 3 -46.44 13.11 -6.24
C ILE A 3 -45.48 12.25 -7.10
N CYS A 4 -45.06 12.75 -8.27
CA CYS A 4 -44.12 12.03 -9.15
C CYS A 4 -42.73 11.80 -8.52
N LYS A 5 -42.28 12.72 -7.65
CA LYS A 5 -40.95 12.63 -7.02
C LYS A 5 -40.88 11.51 -5.97
N GLU A 6 -42.00 11.18 -5.35
CA GLU A 6 -42.11 10.09 -4.39
C GLU A 6 -42.00 8.75 -5.12
N TYR A 7 -42.72 8.58 -6.24
CA TYR A 7 -42.66 7.38 -7.06
C TYR A 7 -41.28 7.14 -7.70
N LYS A 8 -40.53 8.21 -8.03
CA LYS A 8 -39.15 8.08 -8.57
C LYS A 8 -38.19 7.30 -7.66
N LYS A 9 -38.38 7.35 -6.34
CA LYS A 9 -37.52 6.61 -5.39
C LYS A 9 -37.74 5.11 -5.47
N ASP A 10 -38.96 4.71 -5.82
CA ASP A 10 -39.40 3.33 -5.84
C ASP A 10 -39.22 2.69 -7.25
N TRP A 11 -38.68 3.41 -8.24
CA TRP A 11 -38.49 2.89 -9.61
C TRP A 11 -37.54 1.70 -9.70
N LEU A 12 -36.42 1.72 -9.00
CA LEU A 12 -35.46 0.62 -9.02
C LEU A 12 -36.05 -0.64 -8.38
N ALA A 13 -36.76 -0.49 -7.26
CA ALA A 13 -37.49 -1.58 -6.63
C ALA A 13 -38.61 -2.10 -7.56
N PHE A 14 -39.23 -1.24 -8.36
CA PHE A 14 -40.32 -1.61 -9.28
C PHE A 14 -39.78 -2.44 -10.45
N LEU A 15 -38.68 -1.98 -11.06
CA LEU A 15 -38.02 -2.69 -12.16
C LEU A 15 -37.44 -4.04 -11.71
N ARG A 16 -37.05 -4.17 -10.44
CA ARG A 16 -36.56 -5.43 -9.85
C ARG A 16 -37.65 -6.32 -9.24
N GLN A 17 -38.92 -5.90 -9.32
CA GLN A 17 -40.06 -6.61 -8.70
C GLN A 17 -39.95 -6.79 -7.18
N GLU A 18 -39.22 -5.91 -6.51
CA GLU A 18 -38.96 -5.93 -5.06
C GLU A 18 -39.99 -5.10 -4.26
N LEU A 19 -40.97 -4.49 -4.93
CA LEU A 19 -42.06 -3.76 -4.26
C LEU A 19 -43.18 -4.69 -3.76
N ASP A 20 -43.78 -4.28 -2.65
CA ASP A 20 -45.00 -4.90 -2.14
C ASP A 20 -46.15 -4.82 -3.16
N SER A 21 -47.04 -5.81 -3.12
CA SER A 21 -48.13 -5.95 -4.11
C SER A 21 -49.12 -4.79 -4.12
N SER A 22 -49.28 -4.06 -3.00
CA SER A 22 -50.07 -2.84 -2.90
C SER A 22 -49.42 -1.67 -3.63
N ARG A 23 -48.15 -1.38 -3.36
CA ARG A 23 -47.43 -0.28 -4.02
C ARG A 23 -47.18 -0.54 -5.50
N ASN A 24 -47.02 -1.80 -5.90
CA ASN A 24 -46.86 -2.18 -7.30
C ASN A 24 -48.12 -1.80 -8.11
N LYS A 25 -49.32 -2.04 -7.57
CA LYS A 25 -50.59 -1.60 -8.18
C LYS A 25 -50.68 -0.09 -8.30
N ILE A 26 -50.40 0.63 -7.22
CA ILE A 26 -50.43 2.10 -7.18
C ILE A 26 -49.44 2.70 -8.18
N MET A 27 -48.23 2.15 -8.27
CA MET A 27 -47.22 2.55 -9.25
C MET A 27 -47.69 2.28 -10.69
N SER A 28 -48.27 1.11 -10.96
CA SER A 28 -48.78 0.76 -12.28
C SER A 28 -49.94 1.65 -12.74
N GLU A 29 -50.80 2.09 -11.82
CA GLU A 29 -51.87 3.05 -12.06
C GLU A 29 -51.30 4.46 -12.32
N HIS A 30 -50.29 4.87 -11.56
CA HIS A 30 -49.59 6.13 -11.78
C HIS A 30 -48.91 6.19 -13.15
N LEU A 31 -48.24 5.11 -13.56
CA LEU A 31 -47.57 5.00 -14.86
C LEU A 31 -48.55 4.99 -16.05
N LYS A 32 -49.79 4.51 -15.85
CA LYS A 32 -50.86 4.64 -16.84
C LYS A 32 -51.38 6.07 -16.98
N GLY A 33 -51.34 6.86 -15.90
CA GLY A 33 -51.83 8.24 -15.86
C GLY A 33 -50.77 9.31 -16.17
N CYS A 34 -49.48 8.98 -16.19
CA CYS A 34 -48.38 9.95 -16.34
C CYS A 34 -47.38 9.52 -17.42
N PRO A 35 -47.46 10.09 -18.65
CA PRO A 35 -46.57 9.71 -19.75
C PRO A 35 -45.11 10.10 -19.48
N THR A 36 -44.85 11.22 -18.80
CA THR A 36 -43.50 11.67 -18.45
C THR A 36 -42.76 10.67 -17.57
N CYS A 37 -43.45 10.11 -16.56
CA CYS A 37 -42.84 9.10 -15.69
C CYS A 37 -42.64 7.75 -16.40
N GLN A 38 -43.45 7.46 -17.42
CA GLN A 38 -43.29 6.26 -18.23
C GLN A 38 -42.07 6.34 -19.15
N GLU A 39 -41.82 7.50 -19.78
CA GLU A 39 -40.65 7.72 -20.62
C GLU A 39 -39.35 7.67 -19.81
N GLU A 40 -39.30 8.37 -18.67
CA GLU A 40 -38.14 8.37 -17.78
C GLU A 40 -37.85 6.95 -17.21
N LEU A 41 -38.88 6.15 -16.91
CA LEU A 41 -38.71 4.78 -16.45
C LEU A 41 -38.15 3.86 -17.56
N LYS A 42 -38.58 4.05 -18.82
CA LYS A 42 -38.03 3.32 -19.97
C LYS A 42 -36.56 3.66 -20.22
N GLU A 43 -36.18 4.92 -20.06
CA GLU A 43 -34.78 5.34 -20.16
C GLU A 43 -33.91 4.66 -19.09
N LEU A 44 -34.38 4.62 -17.85
CA LEU A 44 -33.71 3.91 -16.76
C LEU A 44 -33.63 2.40 -17.03
N GLN A 45 -34.69 1.80 -17.55
CA GLN A 45 -34.71 0.38 -17.94
C GLN A 45 -33.66 0.09 -19.03
N ASN A 46 -33.54 0.94 -20.05
CA ASN A 46 -32.56 0.79 -21.11
C ASN A 46 -31.12 0.84 -20.61
N LEU A 47 -30.81 1.75 -19.66
CA LEU A 47 -29.49 1.83 -19.01
C LEU A 47 -29.17 0.58 -18.18
N LEU A 48 -30.16 0.03 -17.48
CA LEU A 48 -30.00 -1.20 -16.71
C LEU A 48 -29.81 -2.43 -17.62
N THR A 49 -30.50 -2.50 -18.76
CA THR A 49 -30.31 -3.59 -19.71
C THR A 49 -28.95 -3.52 -20.42
N ALA A 50 -28.47 -2.32 -20.76
CA ALA A 50 -27.15 -2.13 -21.37
C ALA A 50 -26.00 -2.53 -20.42
N THR A 51 -26.17 -2.36 -19.11
CA THR A 51 -25.21 -2.84 -18.11
C THR A 51 -25.33 -4.34 -17.83
N GLY A 52 -26.53 -4.92 -18.00
CA GLY A 52 -26.77 -6.35 -17.95
C GLY A 52 -26.04 -7.12 -19.06
N SER A 53 -26.13 -6.66 -20.31
CA SER A 53 -25.42 -7.29 -21.44
C SER A 53 -23.90 -7.24 -21.28
N PHE A 54 -23.38 -6.12 -20.74
CA PHE A 54 -21.95 -6.01 -20.43
C PHE A 54 -21.49 -7.03 -19.37
N LYS A 55 -22.34 -7.33 -18.38
CA LYS A 55 -22.02 -8.34 -17.35
C LYS A 55 -21.96 -9.75 -17.95
N ASP A 56 -22.83 -10.06 -18.90
CA ASP A 56 -22.86 -11.37 -19.57
C ASP A 56 -21.69 -11.53 -20.55
N GLU A 57 -21.34 -10.46 -21.29
CA GLU A 57 -20.13 -10.41 -22.11
C GLU A 57 -18.86 -10.56 -21.25
N LEU A 58 -18.79 -9.87 -20.10
CA LEU A 58 -17.67 -9.99 -19.17
C LEU A 58 -17.55 -11.40 -18.59
N LYS A 59 -18.67 -12.05 -18.25
CA LYS A 59 -18.67 -13.46 -17.81
C LYS A 59 -18.15 -14.39 -18.89
N GLN A 60 -18.60 -14.20 -20.14
CA GLN A 60 -18.12 -15.00 -21.27
C GLN A 60 -16.60 -14.85 -21.47
N VAL A 61 -16.08 -13.63 -21.31
CA VAL A 61 -14.63 -13.39 -21.37
C VAL A 61 -13.91 -14.03 -20.17
N LEU A 62 -14.44 -13.90 -18.95
CA LEU A 62 -13.86 -14.50 -17.75
C LEU A 62 -13.85 -16.04 -17.77
N ASP A 63 -14.90 -16.65 -18.34
CA ASP A 63 -15.00 -18.11 -18.53
C ASP A 63 -14.03 -18.61 -19.61
N SER A 64 -13.69 -17.75 -20.58
CA SER A 64 -12.70 -18.08 -21.61
C SER A 64 -11.24 -17.99 -21.12
N VAL A 65 -11.00 -17.38 -19.96
CA VAL A 65 -9.66 -17.27 -19.37
C VAL A 65 -9.34 -18.56 -18.63
N ASN A 66 -8.30 -19.26 -19.07
CA ASN A 66 -7.77 -20.43 -18.37
C ASN A 66 -6.93 -19.97 -17.17
N TRP A 67 -7.59 -19.89 -16.01
CA TRP A 67 -7.01 -19.44 -14.74
C TRP A 67 -5.81 -20.28 -14.28
N ASP A 68 -5.79 -21.57 -14.59
CA ASP A 68 -4.68 -22.47 -14.23
C ASP A 68 -3.41 -22.13 -15.03
N SER A 69 -3.55 -21.84 -16.33
CA SER A 69 -2.43 -21.44 -17.18
C SER A 69 -1.86 -20.06 -16.83
N LEU A 70 -2.73 -19.15 -16.37
CA LEU A 70 -2.36 -17.80 -15.99
C LEU A 70 -1.53 -17.80 -14.70
N GLN A 71 -1.86 -18.68 -13.75
CA GLN A 71 -1.08 -18.87 -12.52
C GLN A 71 0.33 -19.35 -12.82
N VAL A 72 0.48 -20.36 -13.69
CA VAL A 72 1.79 -20.90 -14.09
C VAL A 72 2.65 -19.82 -14.75
N THR A 73 2.07 -19.08 -15.70
CA THR A 73 2.77 -18.01 -16.43
C THR A 73 3.24 -16.89 -15.50
N ILE A 74 2.42 -16.51 -14.51
CA ILE A 74 2.79 -15.51 -13.50
C ILE A 74 3.92 -16.04 -12.60
N THR A 75 3.84 -17.30 -12.15
CA THR A 75 4.89 -17.88 -11.30
C THR A 75 6.23 -18.02 -12.01
N GLU A 76 6.24 -18.41 -13.29
CA GLU A 76 7.46 -18.49 -14.10
C GLU A 76 8.07 -17.11 -14.33
N GLN A 77 7.26 -16.10 -14.70
CA GLN A 77 7.77 -14.74 -14.92
C GLN A 77 8.27 -14.06 -13.64
N VAL A 78 7.72 -14.41 -12.48
CA VAL A 78 8.18 -13.91 -11.17
C VAL A 78 9.49 -14.61 -10.76
N TRP A 79 9.68 -15.88 -11.11
CA TRP A 79 10.95 -16.59 -10.85
C TRP A 79 12.07 -16.17 -11.81
N GLU A 80 11.78 -15.90 -13.07
CA GLU A 80 12.77 -15.37 -14.02
C GLU A 80 13.20 -13.93 -13.69
N LYS A 81 12.32 -13.13 -13.07
CA LYS A 81 12.62 -11.77 -12.58
C LYS A 81 13.22 -11.72 -11.18
N ARG A 82 13.82 -12.80 -10.67
CA ARG A 82 14.74 -12.63 -9.52
C ARG A 82 15.89 -11.72 -9.97
N PRO A 83 16.13 -10.58 -9.31
CA PRO A 83 17.33 -9.80 -9.60
C PRO A 83 18.52 -10.72 -9.37
N LYS A 84 19.36 -10.90 -10.41
CA LYS A 84 20.68 -11.50 -10.25
C LYS A 84 21.29 -10.86 -9.02
N ARG A 85 21.54 -11.66 -7.97
CA ARG A 85 22.35 -11.24 -6.82
C ARG A 85 23.57 -10.54 -7.41
N LEU A 86 23.66 -9.24 -7.21
CA LEU A 86 24.88 -8.51 -7.50
C LEU A 86 25.92 -9.12 -6.56
N GLU A 87 26.70 -10.05 -7.10
CA GLU A 87 27.95 -10.48 -6.48
C GLU A 87 28.76 -9.20 -6.26
N THR A 88 28.80 -8.76 -5.01
CA THR A 88 29.66 -7.69 -4.56
C THR A 88 31.09 -8.18 -4.70
N LYS A 89 31.67 -7.86 -5.87
CA LYS A 89 33.09 -7.99 -6.15
C LYS A 89 33.85 -7.33 -4.98
N PRO A 90 34.79 -8.03 -4.30
CA PRO A 90 35.58 -7.40 -3.25
C PRO A 90 36.44 -6.32 -3.89
N SER A 91 36.03 -5.07 -3.69
CA SER A 91 36.72 -3.88 -4.16
C SER A 91 38.09 -3.80 -3.47
N SER A 92 39.11 -4.24 -4.22
CA SER A 92 40.53 -3.94 -4.12
C SER A 92 40.89 -2.75 -3.21
N TRP A 93 41.07 -3.03 -1.92
CA TRP A 93 41.66 -2.12 -0.94
C TRP A 93 43.09 -1.72 -1.36
N PHE A 94 43.84 -2.61 -2.00
CA PHE A 94 45.30 -2.53 -2.19
C PHE A 94 45.85 -1.41 -3.09
N PHE A 95 45.01 -0.56 -3.70
CA PHE A 95 45.50 0.48 -4.62
C PHE A 95 45.73 1.87 -3.98
N ARG A 96 45.56 2.02 -2.65
CA ARG A 96 45.76 3.30 -1.95
C ARG A 96 47.15 3.53 -1.33
N TRP A 97 48.11 2.63 -1.53
CA TRP A 97 49.42 2.68 -0.82
C TRP A 97 50.63 3.07 -1.69
N LYS A 98 50.54 4.09 -2.57
CA LYS A 98 51.76 4.61 -3.26
C LYS A 98 51.91 6.13 -3.45
N TRP A 99 51.11 6.99 -2.80
CA TRP A 99 51.25 8.46 -2.91
C TRP A 99 51.67 9.18 -1.62
N GLN A 100 52.43 8.52 -0.74
CA GLN A 100 52.79 9.10 0.57
C GLN A 100 54.04 10.00 0.69
N PRO A 101 54.94 10.20 -0.30
CA PRO A 101 56.06 11.12 -0.06
C PRO A 101 55.80 12.59 -0.42
N LEU A 102 54.72 12.92 -1.16
CA LEU A 102 54.48 14.32 -1.60
C LEU A 102 53.56 15.15 -0.68
N ALA A 103 52.81 14.52 0.23
CA ALA A 103 51.87 15.21 1.12
C ALA A 103 52.51 15.72 2.43
N ALA A 104 53.67 15.19 2.84
CA ALA A 104 54.29 15.55 4.12
C ALA A 104 54.97 16.94 4.11
N GLY A 105 55.44 17.42 2.95
CA GLY A 105 56.10 18.72 2.83
C GLY A 105 55.13 19.92 2.93
N VAL A 106 53.93 19.78 2.38
CA VAL A 106 52.92 20.86 2.37
C VAL A 106 52.35 21.11 3.76
N ILE A 107 52.14 20.05 4.55
CA ILE A 107 51.58 20.16 5.90
C ILE A 107 52.60 20.79 6.86
N LEU A 108 53.89 20.45 6.74
CA LEU A 108 54.93 21.03 7.58
C LEU A 108 55.17 22.52 7.25
N GLY A 109 55.13 22.89 5.96
CA GLY A 109 55.22 24.28 5.53
C GLY A 109 54.04 25.13 5.98
N LEU A 110 52.81 24.57 5.95
CA LEU A 110 51.61 25.27 6.40
C LEU A 110 51.59 25.49 7.92
N LEU A 111 52.05 24.51 8.72
CA LEU A 111 52.13 24.64 10.17
C LEU A 111 53.20 25.64 10.64
N LEU A 112 54.36 25.69 9.97
CA LEU A 112 55.39 26.69 10.26
C LEU A 112 54.97 28.10 9.81
N GLY A 113 54.24 28.21 8.69
CA GLY A 113 53.70 29.49 8.22
C GLY A 113 52.67 30.09 9.18
N VAL A 114 51.75 29.27 9.70
CA VAL A 114 50.70 29.72 10.63
C VAL A 114 51.26 30.13 12.00
N THR A 115 52.27 29.41 12.51
CA THR A 115 52.86 29.73 13.83
C THR A 115 53.66 31.03 13.80
N LEU A 116 54.39 31.32 12.72
CA LEU A 116 55.10 32.59 12.53
C LEU A 116 54.15 33.78 12.35
N THR A 117 53.03 33.62 11.64
CA THR A 117 52.03 34.70 11.51
C THR A 117 51.30 34.97 12.82
N PHE A 118 51.01 33.95 13.62
CA PHE A 118 50.31 34.10 14.90
C PHE A 118 51.15 34.79 16.00
N LEU A 119 52.48 34.70 15.93
CA LEU A 119 53.39 35.35 16.89
C LEU A 119 53.66 36.82 16.54
N VAL A 120 53.63 37.20 15.26
CA VAL A 120 53.89 38.58 14.81
C VAL A 120 52.61 39.42 14.77
N LEU A 121 51.49 38.82 14.39
CA LEU A 121 50.17 39.48 14.41
C LEU A 121 49.45 39.02 15.67
N LYS A 122 49.58 39.76 16.77
CA LYS A 122 48.78 39.57 17.98
C LYS A 122 47.40 40.22 17.76
N PRO A 123 46.34 39.48 17.39
CA PRO A 123 45.04 40.08 17.12
C PRO A 123 44.20 39.96 18.40
N GLN A 124 43.62 41.09 18.81
CA GLN A 124 42.56 41.08 19.81
C GLN A 124 41.50 40.05 19.41
N ALA A 125 41.13 39.20 20.36
CA ALA A 125 40.25 38.06 20.15
C ALA A 125 38.96 38.45 19.39
N PRO A 126 38.66 37.83 18.23
CA PRO A 126 37.37 38.00 17.60
C PRO A 126 36.35 37.18 18.38
N GLN A 127 35.36 37.87 18.94
CA GLN A 127 34.13 37.25 19.43
C GLN A 127 33.47 36.53 18.26
N PHE A 128 33.54 35.20 18.24
CA PHE A 128 32.77 34.37 17.33
C PHE A 128 31.28 34.56 17.64
N ARG A 129 30.65 35.51 16.94
CA ARG A 129 29.20 35.46 16.72
C ARG A 129 28.94 34.24 15.84
N SER A 130 28.38 33.18 16.43
CA SER A 130 27.74 32.11 15.66
C SER A 130 26.67 32.73 14.76
N ALA A 131 27.03 32.98 13.51
CA ALA A 131 26.07 33.13 12.44
C ALA A 131 25.42 31.76 12.25
N ARG A 132 24.38 31.50 13.05
CA ARG A 132 23.36 30.49 12.78
C ARG A 132 22.80 30.86 11.41
N THR A 133 23.37 30.28 10.37
CA THR A 133 22.85 30.36 9.01
C THR A 133 21.57 29.54 9.03
N ASP A 134 20.49 30.22 9.42
CA ASP A 134 19.10 29.80 9.23
C ASP A 134 18.88 29.81 7.71
N SER A 135 19.47 28.84 7.02
CA SER A 135 19.11 28.53 5.64
C SER A 135 17.74 27.84 5.68
N LYS A 136 16.72 28.66 5.94
CA LYS A 136 15.34 28.33 5.59
C LYS A 136 15.28 28.27 4.07
N ILE A 137 15.71 27.15 3.52
CA ILE A 137 15.32 26.73 2.19
C ILE A 137 13.82 26.48 2.31
N ALA A 138 13.04 27.53 2.05
CA ALA A 138 11.59 27.48 2.06
C ALA A 138 11.15 26.71 0.81
N PHE A 139 10.99 25.40 0.95
CA PHE A 139 10.33 24.60 -0.07
C PHE A 139 8.87 25.05 -0.17
N PRO A 140 8.29 25.13 -1.38
CA PRO A 140 6.86 25.33 -1.53
C PRO A 140 6.11 24.25 -0.74
N ALA A 141 5.09 24.63 0.03
CA ALA A 141 4.31 23.68 0.85
C ALA A 141 3.74 22.51 0.00
N ASP A 142 3.39 22.80 -1.24
CA ASP A 142 2.92 21.84 -2.25
C ASP A 142 4.01 20.82 -2.69
N PHE A 143 5.29 21.20 -2.66
CA PHE A 143 6.38 20.25 -2.90
C PHE A 143 6.58 19.31 -1.71
N VAL A 144 6.49 19.85 -0.49
CA VAL A 144 6.62 19.06 0.75
C VAL A 144 5.47 18.05 0.85
N ASP A 145 4.23 18.46 0.62
CA ASP A 145 3.06 17.56 0.64
C ASP A 145 3.19 16.41 -0.37
N ARG A 146 3.67 16.71 -1.59
CA ARG A 146 3.92 15.67 -2.61
C ARG A 146 5.00 14.67 -2.19
N VAL A 147 6.09 15.16 -1.61
CA VAL A 147 7.19 14.31 -1.14
C VAL A 147 6.73 13.45 0.04
N ASP A 148 6.02 14.04 1.01
CA ASP A 148 5.49 13.34 2.18
C ASP A 148 4.50 12.24 1.76
N LEU A 149 3.59 12.53 0.82
CA LEU A 149 2.70 11.51 0.30
C LEU A 149 3.44 10.43 -0.50
N ALA A 150 4.42 10.78 -1.32
CA ALA A 150 5.19 9.78 -2.07
C ALA A 150 5.96 8.85 -1.12
N LEU A 151 6.52 9.41 -0.04
CA LEU A 151 7.16 8.65 1.02
C LEU A 151 6.16 7.73 1.72
N ALA A 152 5.01 8.26 2.15
CA ALA A 152 3.96 7.50 2.81
C ALA A 152 3.45 6.33 1.95
N ARG A 153 3.28 6.54 0.65
CA ARG A 153 2.92 5.47 -0.30
C ARG A 153 3.97 4.37 -0.32
N ARG A 154 5.25 4.75 -0.43
CA ARG A 154 6.36 3.80 -0.49
C ARG A 154 6.47 2.99 0.80
N GLU A 155 6.39 3.64 1.95
CA GLU A 155 6.44 2.97 3.26
C GLU A 155 5.23 2.03 3.43
N THR A 156 4.05 2.43 2.97
CA THR A 156 2.85 1.58 2.97
C THR A 156 3.01 0.36 2.08
N VAL A 157 3.58 0.52 0.88
CA VAL A 157 3.86 -0.60 -0.04
C VAL A 157 4.87 -1.58 0.59
N ASP A 158 5.94 -1.08 1.20
CA ASP A 158 6.95 -1.93 1.87
C ASP A 158 6.33 -2.71 3.05
N TYR A 159 5.48 -2.07 3.85
CA TYR A 159 4.74 -2.74 4.92
C TYR A 159 3.81 -3.85 4.39
N LEU A 160 3.04 -3.55 3.33
CA LEU A 160 2.14 -4.51 2.70
C LEU A 160 2.91 -5.70 2.12
N GLU A 161 4.07 -5.46 1.52
CA GLU A 161 4.94 -6.50 0.96
C GLU A 161 5.51 -7.42 2.06
N ARG A 162 6.05 -6.85 3.14
CA ARG A 162 6.54 -7.65 4.28
C ARG A 162 5.42 -8.48 4.92
N SER A 163 4.23 -7.89 5.05
CA SER A 163 3.06 -8.57 5.58
C SER A 163 2.62 -9.73 4.67
N GLN A 164 2.65 -9.52 3.35
CA GLN A 164 2.37 -10.54 2.35
C GLN A 164 3.33 -11.73 2.48
N TYR A 165 4.63 -11.49 2.65
CA TYR A 165 5.61 -12.57 2.81
C TYR A 165 5.32 -13.42 4.04
N LEU A 166 5.03 -12.82 5.19
CA LEU A 166 4.69 -13.58 6.40
C LEU A 166 3.41 -14.38 6.24
N ILE A 167 2.37 -13.80 5.63
CA ILE A 167 1.11 -14.51 5.37
C ILE A 167 1.38 -15.73 4.46
N LEU A 168 2.17 -15.55 3.39
CA LEU A 168 2.54 -16.65 2.50
C LEU A 168 3.35 -17.74 3.22
N GLU A 169 4.28 -17.35 4.10
CA GLU A 169 5.08 -18.29 4.90
C GLU A 169 4.18 -19.13 5.83
N ILE A 170 3.15 -18.50 6.43
CA ILE A 170 2.15 -19.19 7.27
C ILE A 170 1.28 -20.13 6.42
N LEU A 171 0.84 -19.71 5.24
CA LEU A 171 0.03 -20.55 4.35
C LEU A 171 0.81 -21.77 3.85
N GLN A 172 2.09 -21.60 3.51
CA GLN A 172 2.95 -22.68 3.01
C GLN A 172 3.45 -23.62 4.13
N SER A 173 3.43 -23.19 5.39
CA SER A 173 3.87 -23.99 6.52
C SER A 173 2.88 -25.10 6.84
N GLU A 174 3.18 -26.34 6.48
CA GLU A 174 2.34 -27.52 6.76
C GLU A 174 2.29 -27.90 8.24
N GLN A 175 3.32 -27.53 9.01
CA GLN A 175 3.47 -27.94 10.41
C GLN A 175 3.20 -26.77 11.37
N PRO A 176 2.41 -26.98 12.44
CA PRO A 176 2.11 -25.95 13.43
C PRO A 176 3.36 -25.48 14.18
N ALA A 177 4.37 -26.34 14.36
CA ALA A 177 5.63 -25.99 14.98
C ALA A 177 6.43 -24.94 14.18
N GLN A 178 6.34 -24.97 12.85
CA GLN A 178 6.99 -23.98 11.99
C GLN A 178 6.32 -22.62 12.15
N VAL A 179 4.98 -22.58 12.11
CA VAL A 179 4.22 -21.35 12.36
C VAL A 179 4.48 -20.81 13.77
N ALA A 180 4.48 -21.66 14.80
CA ALA A 180 4.81 -21.25 16.17
C ALA A 180 6.20 -20.62 16.27
N SER A 181 7.20 -21.18 15.56
CA SER A 181 8.54 -20.58 15.49
C SER A 181 8.55 -19.23 14.78
N LEU A 182 7.66 -19.01 13.80
CA LEU A 182 7.50 -17.73 13.12
C LEU A 182 6.79 -16.69 13.99
N LEU A 183 5.81 -17.12 14.80
CA LEU A 183 5.16 -16.27 15.80
C LEU A 183 6.12 -15.88 16.93
N GLN A 184 7.04 -16.76 17.30
CA GLN A 184 8.11 -16.49 18.27
C GLN A 184 9.20 -15.56 17.73
N ARG A 185 9.34 -15.45 16.40
CA ARG A 185 10.21 -14.43 15.81
C ARG A 185 9.52 -13.08 15.96
N ASP A 186 10.26 -12.07 16.44
CA ASP A 186 9.80 -10.69 16.65
C ASP A 186 9.25 -9.98 15.39
N ASN A 187 9.17 -10.66 14.25
CA ASN A 187 8.70 -10.14 12.97
C ASN A 187 7.26 -9.61 13.04
N ILE A 188 6.35 -10.31 13.73
CA ILE A 188 4.95 -9.88 13.88
C ILE A 188 4.87 -8.65 14.78
N GLN A 189 5.56 -8.66 15.92
CA GLN A 189 5.61 -7.48 16.81
C GLN A 189 6.24 -6.27 16.12
N LYS A 190 7.26 -6.50 15.30
CA LYS A 190 7.89 -5.47 14.48
C LYS A 190 6.91 -4.87 13.49
N LEU A 191 6.13 -5.67 12.77
CA LEU A 191 5.11 -5.17 11.84
C LEU A 191 3.98 -4.42 12.57
N LEU A 192 3.54 -4.89 13.74
CA LEU A 192 2.58 -4.15 14.56
C LEU A 192 3.12 -2.78 14.99
N THR A 193 4.42 -2.72 15.34
CA THR A 193 5.09 -1.47 15.70
C THR A 193 5.28 -0.54 14.50
N GLU A 194 5.67 -1.09 13.35
CA GLU A 194 5.80 -0.34 12.08
C GLU A 194 4.46 0.27 11.66
N LYS A 195 3.35 -0.47 11.80
CA LYS A 195 2.00 0.04 11.53
C LYS A 195 1.64 1.24 12.41
N LYS A 196 2.03 1.23 13.69
CA LYS A 196 1.80 2.35 14.61
C LYS A 196 2.49 3.64 14.12
N TYR A 197 3.66 3.52 13.51
CA TYR A 197 4.39 4.65 12.93
C TYR A 197 3.76 5.12 11.61
N LEU A 198 3.30 4.18 10.77
CA LEU A 198 2.62 4.46 9.50
C LEU A 198 1.25 5.13 9.69
N ASN A 199 0.58 4.91 10.82
CA ASN A 199 -0.80 5.37 11.02
C ASN A 199 -0.94 6.90 10.91
N THR A 200 0.08 7.67 11.28
CA THR A 200 0.09 9.13 11.16
C THR A 200 0.13 9.61 9.70
N GLN A 201 0.69 8.79 8.80
CA GLN A 201 0.79 9.08 7.37
C GLN A 201 -0.42 8.54 6.59
N LEU A 202 -1.08 7.50 7.12
CA LEU A 202 -2.24 6.83 6.51
C LEU A 202 -3.57 7.60 6.70
N ASP A 203 -3.57 8.70 7.45
CA ASP A 203 -4.76 9.54 7.67
C ASP A 203 -5.18 10.35 6.42
N ASP A 204 -4.31 10.45 5.40
CA ASP A 204 -4.64 11.07 4.13
C ASP A 204 -5.80 10.32 3.43
N VAL A 205 -6.79 11.08 2.92
CA VAL A 205 -7.93 10.55 2.16
C VAL A 205 -7.49 9.66 0.98
N ARG A 206 -6.36 10.00 0.36
CA ARG A 206 -5.75 9.27 -0.78
C ARG A 206 -5.27 7.87 -0.37
N LEU A 207 -5.03 7.62 0.92
CA LEU A 207 -4.48 6.37 1.46
C LEU A 207 -5.50 5.57 2.29
N GLN A 208 -6.76 6.01 2.40
CA GLN A 208 -7.78 5.36 3.23
C GLN A 208 -8.03 3.89 2.86
N LYS A 209 -7.98 3.55 1.57
CA LYS A 209 -8.07 2.15 1.12
C LYS A 209 -6.90 1.32 1.66
N ALA A 210 -5.69 1.86 1.60
CA ALA A 210 -4.49 1.18 2.09
C ALA A 210 -4.54 1.04 3.62
N LYS A 211 -4.98 2.07 4.32
CA LYS A 211 -5.25 2.04 5.76
C LYS A 211 -6.19 0.90 6.15
N ALA A 212 -7.33 0.77 5.47
CA ALA A 212 -8.30 -0.29 5.75
C ALA A 212 -7.72 -1.71 5.58
N ILE A 213 -6.79 -1.90 4.64
CA ILE A 213 -6.09 -3.18 4.48
C ILE A 213 -5.02 -3.38 5.56
N CYS A 214 -4.26 -2.34 5.91
CA CYS A 214 -3.31 -2.39 7.02
C CYS A 214 -4.01 -2.72 8.35
N ASP A 215 -5.22 -2.21 8.58
CA ASP A 215 -6.05 -2.53 9.75
C ASP A 215 -6.50 -4.00 9.75
N GLN A 216 -6.89 -4.54 8.59
CA GLN A 216 -7.25 -5.96 8.45
C GLN A 216 -6.06 -6.88 8.72
N ILE A 217 -4.87 -6.49 8.27
CA ILE A 217 -3.61 -7.22 8.53
C ILE A 217 -3.24 -7.15 10.00
N GLU A 218 -3.35 -5.99 10.63
CA GLU A 218 -3.08 -5.83 12.06
C GLU A 218 -3.99 -6.72 12.89
N PHE A 219 -5.28 -6.76 12.59
CA PHE A 219 -6.22 -7.63 13.28
C PHE A 219 -5.80 -9.10 13.17
N LEU A 220 -5.42 -9.56 11.97
CA LEU A 220 -4.91 -10.91 11.76
C LEU A 220 -3.62 -11.17 12.56
N PHE A 221 -2.68 -10.23 12.58
CA PHE A 221 -1.46 -10.35 13.36
C PHE A 221 -1.69 -10.33 14.86
N LEU A 222 -2.69 -9.60 15.34
CA LEU A 222 -3.10 -9.61 16.74
C LEU A 222 -3.73 -10.95 17.11
N GLU A 223 -4.63 -11.49 16.28
CA GLU A 223 -5.19 -12.84 16.46
C GLU A 223 -4.06 -13.87 16.51
N LEU A 224 -3.10 -13.80 15.59
CA LEU A 224 -1.92 -14.68 15.58
C LEU A 224 -1.07 -14.53 16.84
N SER A 225 -0.86 -13.30 17.33
CA SER A 225 -0.06 -13.06 18.54
C SER A 225 -0.72 -13.57 19.82
N GLN A 226 -2.05 -13.69 19.82
CA GLN A 226 -2.83 -14.18 20.96
C GLN A 226 -2.93 -15.71 20.98
N LEU A 227 -2.62 -16.38 19.86
CA LEU A 227 -2.55 -17.83 19.82
C LEU A 227 -1.33 -18.31 20.62
N SER A 228 -1.59 -19.28 21.50
CA SER A 228 -0.63 -19.77 22.47
C SER A 228 0.61 -20.40 21.79
N PRO A 229 1.75 -20.54 22.49
CA PRO A 229 2.96 -21.17 21.94
C PRO A 229 2.77 -22.63 21.49
N GLU A 230 1.64 -23.26 21.83
CA GLU A 230 1.24 -24.59 21.40
C GLU A 230 0.11 -24.48 20.36
N LEU A 231 0.44 -23.99 19.17
CA LEU A 231 -0.47 -23.97 18.02
C LEU A 231 -0.97 -25.40 17.71
N THR A 232 -2.28 -25.60 17.77
CA THR A 232 -2.90 -26.84 17.29
C THR A 232 -3.13 -26.77 15.77
N SER A 233 -3.17 -27.93 15.10
CA SER A 233 -3.46 -28.01 13.66
C SER A 233 -4.80 -27.37 13.28
N VAL A 234 -5.78 -27.45 14.18
CA VAL A 234 -7.12 -26.83 14.01
C VAL A 234 -7.06 -25.30 14.00
N GLU A 235 -6.20 -24.69 14.81
CA GLU A 235 -6.04 -23.24 14.85
C GLU A 235 -5.31 -22.73 13.59
N LEU A 236 -4.32 -23.47 13.11
CA LEU A 236 -3.62 -23.18 11.87
C LEU A 236 -4.57 -23.20 10.67
N GLU A 237 -5.48 -24.18 10.62
CA GLU A 237 -6.47 -24.29 9.56
C GLU A 237 -7.52 -23.17 9.62
N LYS A 238 -7.91 -22.72 10.81
CA LYS A 238 -8.76 -21.53 10.98
C LYS A 238 -8.08 -20.26 10.44
N ILE A 239 -6.79 -20.07 10.69
CA ILE A 239 -6.03 -18.93 10.16
C ILE A 239 -6.01 -18.98 8.63
N ARG A 240 -5.71 -20.16 8.05
CA ARG A 240 -5.69 -20.33 6.59
C ARG A 240 -7.03 -19.98 5.97
N ASN A 241 -8.12 -20.49 6.55
CA ASN A 241 -9.48 -20.18 6.12
C ASN A 241 -9.79 -18.68 6.23
N LEU A 242 -9.36 -18.00 7.30
CA LEU A 242 -9.55 -16.56 7.46
C LEU A 242 -8.79 -15.75 6.39
N VAL A 243 -7.56 -16.15 6.07
CA VAL A 243 -6.75 -15.50 5.02
C VAL A 243 -7.39 -15.68 3.65
N GLU A 244 -7.89 -16.88 3.36
CA GLU A 244 -8.52 -17.24 2.09
C GLU A 244 -9.90 -16.61 1.92
N GLU A 245 -10.78 -16.74 2.92
CA GLU A 245 -12.14 -16.17 2.93
C GLU A 245 -12.10 -14.64 2.77
N LYS A 246 -11.19 -13.98 3.49
CA LYS A 246 -11.05 -12.51 3.40
C LYS A 246 -10.26 -12.07 2.16
N GLN A 247 -9.74 -13.00 1.36
CA GLN A 247 -8.94 -12.75 0.16
C GLN A 247 -7.81 -11.74 0.40
N ILE A 248 -7.15 -11.83 1.55
CA ILE A 248 -6.22 -10.80 2.05
C ILE A 248 -5.07 -10.58 1.06
N LEU A 249 -4.52 -11.66 0.51
CA LEU A 249 -3.43 -11.60 -0.48
C LEU A 249 -3.83 -10.89 -1.77
N LEU A 250 -5.05 -11.11 -2.26
CA LEU A 250 -5.55 -10.45 -3.46
C LEU A 250 -5.72 -8.95 -3.23
N LYS A 251 -6.31 -8.57 -2.08
CA LYS A 251 -6.51 -7.17 -1.69
C LYS A 251 -5.17 -6.44 -1.52
N ILE A 252 -4.19 -7.08 -0.91
CA ILE A 252 -2.82 -6.55 -0.80
C ILE A 252 -2.24 -6.30 -2.18
N ASN A 253 -2.31 -7.28 -3.10
CA ASN A 253 -1.78 -7.13 -4.45
C ASN A 253 -2.46 -6.00 -5.24
N LEU A 254 -3.78 -5.86 -5.11
CA LEU A 254 -4.54 -4.81 -5.77
C LEU A 254 -4.16 -3.42 -5.26
N VAL A 255 -4.14 -3.24 -3.93
CA VAL A 255 -3.75 -1.95 -3.32
C VAL A 255 -2.30 -1.59 -3.64
N LYS A 256 -1.39 -2.57 -3.59
CA LYS A 256 0.01 -2.35 -3.98
C LYS A 256 0.13 -1.85 -5.42
N LYS A 257 -0.62 -2.45 -6.34
CA LYS A 257 -0.65 -2.03 -7.75
C LYS A 257 -1.25 -0.63 -7.92
N GLU A 258 -2.33 -0.30 -7.22
CA GLU A 258 -2.91 1.06 -7.23
C GLU A 258 -1.91 2.11 -6.72
N LEU A 259 -1.22 1.82 -5.61
CA LEU A 259 -0.24 2.73 -5.02
C LEU A 259 0.98 2.94 -5.94
N GLN A 260 1.47 1.88 -6.58
CA GLN A 260 2.60 1.94 -7.53
C GLN A 260 2.23 2.61 -8.87
N GLN A 261 1.02 2.42 -9.37
CA GLN A 261 0.57 3.05 -10.61
C GLN A 261 0.38 4.57 -10.48
N SER A 262 0.16 5.06 -9.27
CA SER A 262 0.04 6.50 -8.98
C SER A 262 1.37 7.25 -8.86
N GLU A 263 2.49 6.58 -9.16
CA GLU A 263 3.86 7.13 -9.17
C GLU A 263 4.25 7.72 -10.54
N VAL A 264 3.41 7.55 -11.57
CA VAL A 264 3.57 8.08 -12.94
C VAL A 264 2.52 9.15 -13.21
#